data_AF-K2CM84-F1
#
_entry.id   AF-K2CM84-F1
#
_cell.length_a   1.000
_cell.length_b   1.000
_cell.length_c   1.000
_cell.angle_alpha   90.00
_cell.angle_beta   90.00
_cell.angle_gamma   90.00
#
_symmetry.space_group_name_H-M   'P 1'
#
loop_
_entity.id
_entity.type
_entity.pdbx_description
1 polymer ?
#
loop_
_entity_poly.entity_id
_entity_poly.type
_entity_poly.pdbx_seq_one_letter_code
_entity_poly.pdbx_strand_id
1 'polypeptide(L)'
;MITLTSFSFWLNFIYFFVVFFVVFFIPGSVILKRFKFSLFQHIVLSSVVGITLWALQAFIFGFLGFRNFSYIYLILFILIWIRINGDLVKRNKWKINPQKLDYLTFLILIIGSIVQFYPIFFNGINTNNGLYFCCGGKDLIYHISLTKELVDRFPPMEPAAWSVIVSNYHYLSNLALSEIIRIFHLPLIATQAQYFPPVLSFLIGLSFMVFAQICRFPKLVTRLSLLFLYFFGDITVFLMIILGKGVRFDIPIISNFSFWVSPPRLFAIPIFFAGFSFIILWFREKKLFLGLLSAILFASLIGFKIYFGLFAALGYLFLSLFILYKKDYLKFIPIILFGLISFLLFYVVNRGSGGLIFTYFWRFENFVAQPGFELTNLELARYVYLNAGNYLKVGMYEVFYVLIYFIFSFGVINF
;
A
#
# COMPACT_ATOMS: atom_id res chain seq x y z
N MET A 1 21.38 12.99 14.95
CA MET A 1 20.65 14.02 14.16
C MET A 1 20.68 13.60 12.70
N ILE A 2 19.53 13.60 12.02
CA ILE A 2 19.45 13.17 10.62
C ILE A 2 19.67 14.39 9.74
N THR A 3 20.83 14.45 9.09
CA THR A 3 21.10 15.38 7.99
C THR A 3 21.44 14.55 6.75
N LEU A 4 20.92 14.94 5.59
CA LEU A 4 21.22 14.25 4.32
C LEU A 4 22.71 14.33 3.94
N THR A 5 23.47 15.23 4.57
CA THR A 5 24.92 15.35 4.39
C THR A 5 25.71 14.45 5.34
N SER A 6 25.08 13.84 6.35
CA SER A 6 25.78 13.00 7.30
C SER A 6 26.17 11.65 6.70
N PHE A 7 27.40 11.22 6.94
CA PHE A 7 27.86 9.88 6.57
C PHE A 7 27.00 8.77 7.21
N SER A 8 26.60 8.96 8.48
CA SER A 8 25.74 8.01 9.20
C SER A 8 24.38 7.80 8.52
N PHE A 9 23.79 8.84 7.91
CA PHE A 9 22.54 8.71 7.17
C PHE A 9 22.70 7.77 5.97
N TRP A 10 23.73 7.96 5.15
CA TRP A 10 23.97 7.15 3.96
C TRP A 10 24.41 5.73 4.30
N LEU A 11 25.19 5.55 5.36
CA LEU A 11 25.55 4.23 5.88
C LEU A 11 24.29 3.45 6.30
N ASN A 12 23.38 4.09 7.04
CA ASN A 12 22.10 3.49 7.42
C ASN A 12 21.18 3.24 6.22
N PHE A 13 21.24 4.08 5.18
CA PHE A 13 20.50 3.86 3.95
C PHE A 13 20.99 2.63 3.18
N ILE A 14 22.31 2.42 3.08
CA ILE A 14 22.88 1.21 2.50
C ILE A 14 22.54 -0.02 3.36
N TYR A 15 22.68 0.10 4.68
CA TYR A 15 22.31 -0.97 5.61
C TYR A 15 20.84 -1.35 5.51
N PHE A 16 19.95 -0.37 5.31
CA PHE A 16 18.53 -0.62 5.04
C PHE A 16 18.30 -1.53 3.83
N PHE A 17 19.08 -1.42 2.74
CA PHE A 17 18.94 -2.34 1.61
C PHE A 17 19.36 -3.78 1.94
N VAL A 18 20.38 -3.96 2.80
CA VAL A 18 20.76 -5.29 3.32
C VAL A 18 19.62 -5.86 4.15
N VAL A 19 19.05 -5.05 5.04
CA VAL A 19 17.88 -5.43 5.86
C VAL A 19 16.68 -5.76 4.97
N PHE A 20 16.37 -4.93 3.97
CA PHE A 20 15.30 -5.16 3.01
C PHE A 20 15.46 -6.51 2.30
N PHE A 21 16.68 -6.83 1.85
CA PHE A 21 16.98 -8.10 1.21
C PHE A 21 16.74 -9.29 2.15
N VAL A 22 17.23 -9.21 3.38
CA VAL A 22 17.12 -10.29 4.37
C VAL A 22 15.67 -10.49 4.84
N VAL A 23 14.97 -9.40 5.11
CA VAL A 23 13.64 -9.43 5.74
C VAL A 23 12.54 -9.72 4.71
N PHE A 24 12.65 -9.16 3.51
CA PHE A 24 11.60 -9.28 2.50
C PHE A 24 11.99 -10.24 1.38
N PHE A 25 13.09 -9.99 0.67
CA PHE A 25 13.40 -10.80 -0.50
C PHE A 25 13.65 -12.28 -0.15
N ILE A 26 14.41 -12.58 0.91
CA ILE A 26 14.76 -13.95 1.28
C ILE A 26 13.50 -14.81 1.57
N PRO A 27 12.59 -14.44 2.50
CA PRO A 27 11.41 -15.25 2.77
C PRO A 27 10.53 -15.46 1.55
N GLY A 28 10.30 -14.42 0.75
CA GLY A 28 9.53 -14.56 -0.49
C GLY A 28 10.23 -15.47 -1.51
N SER A 29 11.55 -15.35 -1.66
CA SER A 29 12.33 -16.18 -2.57
C SER A 29 12.28 -17.67 -2.18
N VAL A 30 12.28 -17.97 -0.88
CA VAL A 30 12.11 -19.34 -0.39
C VAL A 30 10.74 -19.89 -0.79
N ILE A 31 9.67 -19.12 -0.56
CA ILE A 31 8.29 -19.52 -0.89
C ILE A 31 8.09 -19.71 -2.40
N LEU A 32 8.71 -18.86 -3.21
CA LEU A 32 8.54 -18.84 -4.66
C LEU A 32 9.50 -19.77 -5.42
N LYS A 33 10.48 -20.40 -4.76
CA LYS A 33 11.51 -21.25 -5.41
C LYS A 33 10.96 -22.33 -6.35
N ARG A 34 9.77 -22.84 -6.06
CA ARG A 34 9.11 -23.91 -6.85
C ARG A 34 8.54 -23.43 -8.19
N PHE A 35 8.50 -22.13 -8.44
CA PHE A 35 7.93 -21.55 -9.65
C PHE A 35 9.05 -21.12 -10.61
N LYS A 36 8.78 -21.31 -11.90
CA LYS A 36 9.70 -20.90 -12.96
C LYS A 36 9.38 -19.46 -13.36
N PHE A 37 9.90 -18.51 -12.61
CA PHE A 37 9.83 -17.09 -12.93
C PHE A 37 11.09 -16.63 -13.68
N SER A 38 10.96 -15.57 -14.47
CA SER A 38 12.16 -14.82 -14.89
C SER A 38 12.85 -14.25 -13.65
N LEU A 39 14.16 -13.96 -13.73
CA LEU A 39 14.88 -13.36 -12.60
C LEU A 39 14.20 -12.08 -12.11
N PHE A 40 13.75 -11.24 -13.04
CA PHE A 40 13.03 -10.01 -12.75
C PHE A 40 11.72 -10.28 -11.97
N GLN A 41 10.87 -11.17 -12.49
CA GLN A 41 9.62 -11.56 -11.82
C GLN A 41 9.88 -12.14 -10.43
N HIS A 42 10.90 -12.99 -10.31
CA HIS A 42 11.27 -13.61 -9.04
C HIS A 42 11.70 -12.57 -8.01
N ILE A 43 12.55 -11.60 -8.36
CA ILE A 43 12.98 -10.53 -7.45
C ILE A 43 11.81 -9.70 -6.95
N VAL A 44 10.96 -9.23 -7.87
CA VAL A 44 9.84 -8.36 -7.54
C VAL A 44 8.79 -9.09 -6.72
N LEU A 45 8.33 -10.27 -7.17
CA LEU A 45 7.31 -11.03 -6.45
C LEU A 45 7.83 -11.53 -5.10
N SER A 46 9.10 -11.92 -5.00
CA SER A 46 9.70 -12.32 -3.72
C SER A 46 9.71 -11.17 -2.72
N SER A 47 10.05 -9.95 -3.17
CA SER A 47 10.04 -8.78 -2.30
C SER A 47 8.63 -8.48 -1.78
N VAL A 48 7.61 -8.52 -2.66
CA VAL A 48 6.22 -8.26 -2.27
C VAL A 48 5.67 -9.35 -1.34
N VAL A 49 5.88 -10.64 -1.68
CA VAL A 49 5.47 -11.75 -0.81
C VAL A 49 6.17 -11.66 0.54
N GLY A 50 7.46 -11.31 0.55
CA GLY A 50 8.23 -11.06 1.76
C GLY A 50 7.64 -9.98 2.67
N ILE A 51 7.27 -8.83 2.11
CA ILE A 51 6.60 -7.75 2.84
C ILE A 51 5.33 -8.25 3.52
N THR A 52 4.50 -9.01 2.79
CA THR A 52 3.27 -9.58 3.35
C THR A 52 3.56 -10.59 4.46
N LEU A 53 4.49 -11.52 4.25
CA LEU A 53 4.85 -12.52 5.26
C LEU A 53 5.44 -11.86 6.52
N TRP A 54 6.28 -10.84 6.34
CA TRP A 54 6.86 -10.08 7.43
C TRP A 54 5.82 -9.34 8.27
N ALA A 55 4.84 -8.71 7.62
CA ALA A 55 3.76 -8.03 8.33
C ALA A 55 2.84 -9.03 9.05
N LEU A 56 2.50 -10.14 8.41
CA LEU A 56 1.64 -11.17 9.00
C LEU A 56 2.31 -11.90 10.17
N GLN A 57 3.59 -12.25 10.07
CA GLN A 57 4.31 -12.85 11.21
C GLN A 57 4.39 -11.88 12.39
N ALA A 58 4.63 -10.60 12.11
CA ALA A 58 4.69 -9.58 13.14
C ALA A 58 3.35 -9.44 13.86
N PHE A 59 2.26 -9.49 13.10
CA PHE A 59 0.90 -9.44 13.64
C PHE A 59 0.62 -10.65 14.52
N ILE A 60 0.90 -11.86 14.03
CA ILE A 60 0.68 -13.10 14.76
C ILE A 60 1.53 -13.13 16.04
N PHE A 61 2.84 -12.91 15.94
CA PHE A 61 3.72 -12.95 17.10
C PHE A 61 3.45 -11.81 18.08
N GLY A 62 3.02 -10.64 17.61
CA GLY A 62 2.56 -9.55 18.45
C GLY A 62 1.37 -9.95 19.32
N PHE A 63 0.30 -10.48 18.72
CA PHE A 63 -0.90 -10.91 19.46
C PHE A 63 -0.67 -12.13 20.37
N LEU A 64 0.28 -13.00 20.02
CA LEU A 64 0.65 -14.14 20.88
C LEU A 64 1.62 -13.76 22.01
N GLY A 65 2.12 -12.53 22.06
CA GLY A 65 3.13 -12.10 23.04
C GLY A 65 4.54 -12.65 22.79
N PHE A 66 4.79 -13.27 21.62
CA PHE A 66 6.07 -13.89 21.27
C PHE A 66 6.83 -13.10 20.20
N ARG A 67 6.88 -11.78 20.32
CA ARG A 67 7.45 -10.89 19.30
C ARG A 67 8.94 -11.16 18.98
N ASN A 68 9.69 -11.77 19.89
CA ASN A 68 11.07 -12.21 19.64
C ASN A 68 11.16 -13.42 18.68
N PHE A 69 10.07 -14.10 18.38
CA PHE A 69 10.07 -15.19 17.38
C PHE A 69 10.34 -14.67 15.97
N SER A 70 10.27 -13.36 15.73
CA SER A 70 10.74 -12.76 14.48
C SER A 70 12.24 -13.02 14.23
N TYR A 71 13.08 -13.15 15.27
CA TYR A 71 14.48 -13.57 15.10
C TYR A 71 14.58 -15.00 14.59
N ILE A 72 13.77 -15.91 15.15
CA ILE A 72 13.69 -17.31 14.72
C ILE A 72 13.19 -17.39 13.28
N TYR A 73 12.14 -16.63 12.94
CA TYR A 73 11.63 -16.52 11.58
C TYR A 73 12.75 -16.14 10.59
N LEU A 74 13.55 -15.11 10.91
CA LEU A 74 14.65 -14.68 10.04
C LEU A 74 15.72 -15.76 9.89
N ILE A 75 16.19 -16.34 11.00
CA ILE A 75 17.20 -17.40 10.99
C ILE A 75 16.73 -18.59 10.14
N LEU A 76 15.49 -19.05 10.34
CA LEU A 76 14.94 -20.18 9.60
C LEU A 76 14.90 -19.89 8.10
N PHE A 77 14.38 -18.73 7.68
CA PHE A 77 14.30 -18.39 6.25
C PHE A 77 15.70 -18.21 5.63
N ILE A 78 16.66 -17.64 6.35
CA ILE A 78 18.05 -17.53 5.88
C ILE A 78 18.66 -18.92 5.70
N LEU A 79 18.56 -19.81 6.69
CA LEU A 79 19.10 -21.17 6.62
C LEU A 79 18.49 -21.97 5.47
N ILE A 80 17.17 -21.88 5.32
CA ILE A 80 16.45 -22.52 4.21
C ILE A 80 16.92 -21.94 2.88
N TRP A 81 17.07 -20.62 2.76
CA TRP A 81 17.52 -19.95 1.54
C TRP A 81 18.95 -20.34 1.17
N ILE A 82 19.87 -20.41 2.14
CA ILE A 82 21.25 -20.88 1.95
C ILE A 82 21.25 -22.35 1.51
N ARG A 83 20.44 -23.22 2.13
CA ARG A 83 20.33 -24.63 1.70
C ARG A 83 19.80 -24.76 0.27
N ILE A 84 18.85 -23.91 -0.09
CA ILE A 84 18.16 -23.93 -1.38
C ILE A 84 19.03 -23.36 -2.51
N ASN A 85 19.79 -22.30 -2.24
CA ASN A 85 20.55 -21.54 -3.23
C ASN A 85 22.07 -21.67 -3.08
N GLY A 86 22.56 -22.37 -2.05
CA GLY A 86 23.99 -22.52 -1.76
C GLY A 86 24.78 -23.10 -2.92
N ASP A 87 24.19 -24.04 -3.67
CA ASP A 87 24.80 -24.58 -4.89
C ASP A 87 24.80 -23.59 -6.06
N LEU A 88 23.82 -22.68 -6.14
CA LEU A 88 23.76 -21.62 -7.15
C LEU A 88 24.78 -20.52 -6.88
N VAL A 89 24.98 -20.17 -5.59
CA VAL A 89 26.02 -19.24 -5.13
C VAL A 89 27.41 -19.84 -5.37
N LYS A 90 27.62 -21.12 -5.03
CA LYS A 90 28.89 -21.82 -5.26
C LYS A 90 29.24 -22.00 -6.75
N ARG A 91 28.25 -22.15 -7.62
CA ARG A 91 28.48 -22.40 -9.06
C ARG A 91 28.52 -21.13 -9.92
N ASN A 92 28.43 -19.94 -9.32
CA ASN A 92 28.37 -18.64 -10.01
C ASN A 92 27.38 -18.63 -11.20
N LYS A 93 26.31 -19.44 -11.11
CA LYS A 93 25.32 -19.63 -12.18
C LYS A 93 24.21 -18.57 -12.17
N TRP A 94 24.37 -17.51 -11.37
CA TRP A 94 23.59 -16.29 -11.48
C TRP A 94 24.00 -15.55 -12.76
N LYS A 95 23.75 -16.16 -13.91
CA LYS A 95 23.70 -15.41 -15.17
C LYS A 95 22.44 -14.57 -15.09
N ILE A 96 22.61 -13.37 -14.55
CA ILE A 96 21.66 -12.28 -14.72
C ILE A 96 21.61 -12.06 -16.22
N ASN A 97 20.60 -12.62 -16.88
CA ASN A 97 20.28 -12.21 -18.22
C ASN A 97 19.36 -11.01 -18.01
N PRO A 98 19.88 -9.77 -18.01
CA PRO A 98 19.03 -8.62 -17.80
C PRO A 98 17.96 -8.69 -18.88
N GLN A 99 16.70 -8.84 -18.48
CA GLN A 99 15.64 -8.45 -19.39
C GLN A 99 15.98 -7.01 -19.76
N LYS A 100 16.28 -6.78 -21.05
CA LYS A 100 16.59 -5.45 -21.56
C LYS A 100 15.33 -4.62 -21.41
N LEU A 101 15.20 -4.01 -20.24
CA LEU A 101 14.20 -3.01 -19.97
C LEU A 101 14.54 -1.87 -20.91
N ASP A 102 13.62 -1.55 -21.82
CA ASP A 102 13.90 -0.49 -22.77
C ASP A 102 14.10 0.84 -22.05
N TYR A 103 14.98 1.66 -22.61
CA TYR A 103 15.44 2.91 -21.99
C TYR A 103 14.27 3.82 -21.60
N LEU A 104 13.23 3.92 -22.44
CA LEU A 104 12.07 4.76 -22.15
C LEU A 104 11.28 4.25 -20.94
N THR A 105 11.04 2.95 -20.85
CA THR A 105 10.35 2.34 -19.70
C THR A 105 11.17 2.53 -18.42
N PHE A 106 12.50 2.39 -18.51
CA PHE A 106 13.38 2.63 -17.37
C PHE A 106 13.32 4.09 -16.92
N LEU A 107 13.33 5.04 -17.86
CA LEU A 107 13.21 6.47 -17.58
C LEU A 107 11.88 6.80 -16.89
N ILE A 108 10.77 6.26 -17.38
CA ILE A 108 9.44 6.43 -16.77
C ILE A 108 9.44 5.91 -15.32
N LEU A 109 10.02 4.74 -15.06
CA LEU A 109 10.11 4.19 -13.70
C LEU A 109 10.92 5.09 -12.76
N ILE A 110 12.10 5.54 -13.18
CA ILE A 110 13.00 6.33 -12.35
C ILE A 110 12.41 7.70 -12.07
N ILE A 111 12.00 8.44 -13.11
CA ILE A 111 11.40 9.75 -12.95
C ILE A 111 10.09 9.64 -12.16
N GLY A 112 9.23 8.69 -12.51
CA GLY A 112 7.96 8.47 -11.83
C GLY A 112 8.14 8.15 -10.35
N SER A 113 9.12 7.31 -10.00
CA SER A 113 9.43 7.00 -8.60
C SER A 113 9.90 8.24 -7.84
N ILE A 114 10.83 9.02 -8.43
CA ILE A 114 11.34 10.26 -7.84
C ILE A 114 10.19 11.23 -7.59
N VAL A 115 9.37 11.50 -8.61
CA VAL A 115 8.21 12.39 -8.49
C VAL A 115 7.25 11.92 -7.40
N GLN A 116 7.02 10.61 -7.28
CA GLN A 116 6.13 10.06 -6.26
C GLN A 116 6.67 10.25 -4.83
N PHE A 117 7.95 9.95 -4.56
CA PHE A 117 8.48 10.05 -3.19
C PHE A 117 9.03 11.43 -2.81
N TYR A 118 9.36 12.28 -3.79
CA TYR A 118 9.99 13.58 -3.57
C TYR A 118 9.27 14.45 -2.52
N PRO A 119 7.92 14.57 -2.53
CA PRO A 119 7.22 15.43 -1.57
C PRO A 119 7.48 15.05 -0.12
N ILE A 120 7.76 13.78 0.18
CA ILE A 120 7.94 13.34 1.56
C ILE A 120 9.38 13.09 1.99
N PHE A 121 10.31 12.93 1.04
CA PHE A 121 11.70 12.55 1.30
C PHE A 121 12.43 13.50 2.26
N PHE A 122 12.04 14.77 2.25
CA PHE A 122 12.67 15.80 3.07
C PHE A 122 12.08 15.91 4.48
N ASN A 123 11.00 15.19 4.81
CA ASN A 123 10.44 15.22 6.16
C ASN A 123 11.41 14.58 7.16
N GLY A 124 11.55 15.23 8.32
CA GLY A 124 12.43 14.77 9.39
C GLY A 124 13.90 15.18 9.25
N ILE A 125 14.24 15.99 8.25
CA ILE A 125 15.58 16.58 8.14
C ILE A 125 15.73 17.66 9.20
N ASN A 126 16.89 17.68 9.85
CA ASN A 126 17.24 18.76 10.76
C ASN A 126 17.63 20.03 10.00
N THR A 127 17.00 21.14 10.33
CA THR A 127 17.28 22.49 9.82
C THR A 127 17.66 23.41 10.96
N ASN A 128 18.07 24.64 10.66
CA ASN A 128 18.38 25.65 11.67
C ASN A 128 17.19 25.96 12.59
N ASN A 129 15.96 25.70 12.13
CA ASN A 129 14.71 25.93 12.88
C ASN A 129 14.17 24.64 13.53
N GLY A 130 14.96 23.57 13.58
CA GLY A 130 14.54 22.24 14.05
C GLY A 130 14.15 21.29 12.93
N LEU A 131 13.33 20.30 13.22
CA LEU A 131 12.93 19.27 12.24
C LEU A 131 11.95 19.84 11.21
N TYR A 132 12.26 19.65 9.94
CA TYR A 132 11.41 20.07 8.83
C TYR A 132 10.30 19.05 8.56
N PHE A 133 9.06 19.53 8.50
CA PHE A 133 7.90 18.79 8.02
C PHE A 133 7.03 19.72 7.15
N CYS A 134 6.70 19.31 5.93
CA CYS A 134 5.96 20.17 4.99
C CYS A 134 4.73 19.53 4.36
N CYS A 135 4.85 18.27 3.95
CA CYS A 135 4.06 17.78 2.83
C CYS A 135 3.38 16.42 3.10
N GLY A 136 3.54 15.90 4.32
CA GLY A 136 2.85 14.70 4.82
C GLY A 136 1.68 14.99 5.78
N GLY A 137 1.45 16.26 6.12
CA GLY A 137 0.39 16.69 7.03
C GLY A 137 0.41 16.00 8.41
N LYS A 138 -0.77 16.00 9.06
CA LYS A 138 -0.99 15.32 10.34
C LYS A 138 -0.86 13.80 10.23
N ASP A 139 -1.22 13.23 9.08
CA ASP A 139 -1.22 11.79 8.83
C ASP A 139 0.20 11.19 8.89
N LEU A 140 1.20 11.83 8.28
CA LEU A 140 2.58 11.32 8.34
C LEU A 140 3.09 11.29 9.79
N ILE A 141 2.83 12.35 10.56
CA ILE A 141 3.23 12.44 11.97
C ILE A 141 2.51 11.36 12.80
N TYR A 142 1.21 11.15 12.55
CA TYR A 142 0.45 10.07 13.17
C TYR A 142 1.10 8.71 12.89
N HIS A 143 1.42 8.42 11.63
CA HIS A 143 2.08 7.16 11.28
C HIS A 143 3.48 7.03 11.91
N ILE A 144 4.28 8.10 12.00
CA ILE A 144 5.60 8.05 12.66
C ILE A 144 5.41 7.67 14.14
N SER A 145 4.45 8.31 14.79
CA SER A 145 4.17 8.10 16.22
C SER A 145 3.58 6.71 16.47
N LEU A 146 2.69 6.23 15.61
CA LEU A 146 2.14 4.88 15.67
C LEU A 146 3.22 3.82 15.44
N THR A 147 4.14 4.05 14.49
CA THR A 147 5.30 3.17 14.29
C THR A 147 6.19 3.15 15.54
N LYS A 148 6.39 4.28 16.23
CA LYS A 148 7.14 4.34 17.49
C LYS A 148 6.46 3.53 18.59
N GLU A 149 5.15 3.71 18.78
CA GLU A 149 4.39 2.91 19.75
C GLU A 149 4.50 1.43 19.43
N LEU A 150 4.41 1.06 18.15
CA LEU A 150 4.64 -0.31 17.73
C LEU A 150 6.07 -0.77 18.01
N VAL A 151 7.12 0.04 17.82
CA VAL A 151 8.50 -0.37 18.17
C VAL A 151 8.60 -0.73 19.66
N ASP A 152 7.95 0.04 20.53
CA ASP A 152 8.05 -0.12 21.98
C ASP A 152 7.15 -1.24 22.52
N ARG A 153 5.92 -1.37 21.99
CA ARG A 153 4.90 -2.27 22.53
C ARG A 153 3.95 -2.79 21.46
N PHE A 154 3.26 -3.87 21.79
CA PHE A 154 2.18 -4.41 20.97
C PHE A 154 1.06 -4.95 21.90
N PRO A 155 -0.22 -4.61 21.67
CA PRO A 155 -0.75 -3.69 20.66
C PRO A 155 -0.34 -2.23 20.92
N PRO A 156 -0.37 -1.34 19.91
CA PRO A 156 0.06 0.05 20.08
C PRO A 156 -0.97 0.88 20.85
N MET A 157 -0.49 1.85 21.61
CA MET A 157 -1.34 2.91 22.17
C MET A 157 -1.59 4.00 21.14
N GLU A 158 -2.72 4.68 21.29
CA GLU A 158 -3.11 5.83 20.49
C GLU A 158 -2.14 6.98 20.79
N PRO A 159 -1.33 7.45 19.81
CA PRO A 159 -0.25 8.42 20.09
C PRO A 159 -0.69 9.74 20.72
N ALA A 160 -1.98 10.11 20.58
CA ALA A 160 -2.55 11.33 21.13
C ALA A 160 -3.47 11.10 22.36
N ALA A 161 -3.58 9.85 22.87
CA ALA A 161 -4.47 9.54 23.99
C ALA A 161 -3.82 8.57 24.99
N TRP A 162 -3.83 8.95 26.27
CA TRP A 162 -3.24 8.13 27.33
C TRP A 162 -4.04 6.86 27.60
N SER A 163 -3.36 5.72 27.63
CA SER A 163 -3.93 4.39 27.94
C SER A 163 -5.06 3.94 27.01
N VAL A 164 -5.16 4.51 25.81
CA VAL A 164 -6.09 4.07 24.77
C VAL A 164 -5.35 3.17 23.80
N ILE A 165 -5.83 1.95 23.59
CA ILE A 165 -5.28 1.04 22.57
C ILE A 165 -5.86 1.44 21.22
N VAL A 166 -5.03 1.46 20.18
CA VAL A 166 -5.50 1.69 18.81
C VAL A 166 -6.45 0.58 18.40
N SER A 167 -7.69 0.96 18.10
CA SER A 167 -8.75 0.09 17.58
C SER A 167 -9.34 0.71 16.31
N ASN A 168 -10.09 -0.07 15.54
CA ASN A 168 -10.68 0.38 14.27
C ASN A 168 -9.67 0.94 13.25
N TYR A 169 -8.44 0.43 13.24
CA TYR A 169 -7.37 0.97 12.41
C TYR A 169 -6.52 -0.12 11.74
N HIS A 170 -6.05 0.13 10.53
CA HIS A 170 -5.25 -0.80 9.73
C HIS A 170 -3.76 -0.43 9.79
N TYR A 171 -3.01 -1.04 10.71
CA TYR A 171 -1.61 -0.70 10.96
C TYR A 171 -0.57 -1.75 10.50
N LEU A 172 -0.90 -2.67 9.58
CA LEU A 172 0.11 -3.66 9.12
C LEU A 172 1.32 -2.99 8.43
N SER A 173 1.12 -1.86 7.76
CA SER A 173 2.23 -1.08 7.20
C SER A 173 3.16 -0.55 8.28
N ASN A 174 2.61 0.11 9.31
CA ASN A 174 3.38 0.56 10.47
C ASN A 174 4.05 -0.61 11.19
N LEU A 175 3.38 -1.76 11.30
CA LEU A 175 3.91 -2.94 11.94
C LEU A 175 5.11 -3.52 11.19
N ALA A 176 5.02 -3.63 9.86
CA ALA A 176 6.14 -4.06 9.02
C ALA A 176 7.39 -3.19 9.21
N LEU A 177 7.19 -1.86 9.28
CA LEU A 177 8.26 -0.88 9.53
C LEU A 177 8.83 -1.02 10.94
N SER A 178 7.94 -1.08 11.94
CA SER A 178 8.30 -1.13 13.35
C SER A 178 9.17 -2.33 13.69
N GLU A 179 8.91 -3.49 13.09
CA GLU A 179 9.72 -4.69 13.33
C GLU A 179 11.13 -4.56 12.76
N ILE A 180 11.27 -3.94 11.59
CA ILE A 180 12.58 -3.65 11.03
C ILE A 180 13.36 -2.69 11.94
N ILE A 181 12.70 -1.63 12.40
CA ILE A 181 13.32 -0.64 13.30
C ILE A 181 13.71 -1.28 14.63
N ARG A 182 12.82 -2.10 15.22
CA ARG A 182 13.04 -2.77 16.50
C ARG A 182 14.20 -3.77 16.44
N ILE A 183 14.25 -4.59 15.39
CA ILE A 183 15.22 -5.69 15.26
C ILE A 183 16.59 -5.19 14.80
N PHE A 184 16.61 -4.26 13.84
CA PHE A 184 17.85 -3.81 13.19
C PHE A 184 18.30 -2.42 13.65
N HIS A 185 17.56 -1.79 14.56
CA HIS A 185 17.87 -0.47 15.13
C HIS A 185 18.03 0.65 14.10
N LEU A 186 17.26 0.58 13.01
CA LEU A 186 17.24 1.65 12.01
C LEU A 186 16.60 2.94 12.57
N PRO A 187 17.06 4.13 12.15
CA PRO A 187 16.48 5.40 12.60
C PRO A 187 15.00 5.52 12.17
N LEU A 188 14.09 5.68 13.14
CA LEU A 188 12.63 5.69 12.93
C LEU A 188 12.18 6.62 11.79
N ILE A 189 12.51 7.91 11.92
CA ILE A 189 12.01 8.94 11.00
C ILE A 189 12.59 8.73 9.59
N ALA A 190 13.90 8.49 9.49
CA ALA A 190 14.54 8.24 8.20
C ALA A 190 14.02 6.95 7.56
N THR A 191 13.79 5.89 8.33
CA THR A 191 13.23 4.64 7.81
C THR A 191 11.86 4.88 7.18
N GLN A 192 10.97 5.60 7.87
CA GLN A 192 9.62 5.83 7.40
C GLN A 192 9.51 6.86 6.26
N ALA A 193 10.23 7.98 6.36
CA ALA A 193 10.07 9.12 5.44
C ALA A 193 11.14 9.20 4.34
N GLN A 194 12.22 8.42 4.41
CA GLN A 194 13.38 8.59 3.52
C GLN A 194 13.90 7.27 2.93
N TYR A 195 13.84 6.16 3.67
CA TYR A 195 14.37 4.87 3.21
C TYR A 195 13.33 4.02 2.50
N PHE A 196 12.17 3.78 3.13
CA PHE A 196 11.06 3.08 2.48
C PHE A 196 10.52 3.80 1.25
N PRO A 197 10.44 5.15 1.22
CA PRO A 197 9.84 5.84 0.09
C PRO A 197 10.38 5.57 -1.30
N PRO A 198 11.69 5.72 -1.55
CA PRO A 198 12.26 5.36 -2.85
C PRO A 198 12.02 3.89 -3.19
N VAL A 199 12.07 2.99 -2.20
CA VAL A 199 11.91 1.55 -2.46
C VAL A 199 10.47 1.18 -2.80
N LEU A 200 9.47 1.66 -2.06
CA LEU A 200 8.07 1.34 -2.36
C LEU A 200 7.61 2.02 -3.64
N SER A 201 8.01 3.28 -3.89
CA SER A 201 7.69 3.96 -5.15
C SER A 201 8.22 3.16 -6.34
N PHE A 202 9.46 2.67 -6.26
CA PHE A 202 10.02 1.83 -7.32
C PHE A 202 9.29 0.48 -7.42
N LEU A 203 9.01 -0.16 -6.29
CA LEU A 203 8.33 -1.46 -6.23
C LEU A 203 6.90 -1.41 -6.81
N ILE A 204 6.22 -0.27 -6.74
CA ILE A 204 4.92 -0.04 -7.39
C ILE A 204 5.04 -0.22 -8.90
N GLY A 205 5.95 0.49 -9.57
CA GLY A 205 6.16 0.32 -11.00
C GLY A 205 6.66 -1.07 -11.38
N LEU A 206 7.59 -1.63 -10.59
CA LEU A 206 8.12 -2.97 -10.87
C LEU A 206 7.04 -4.06 -10.75
N SER A 207 6.20 -4.00 -9.72
CA SER A 207 5.10 -4.96 -9.52
C SER A 207 4.04 -4.85 -10.61
N PHE A 208 3.71 -3.63 -11.04
CA PHE A 208 2.86 -3.42 -12.21
C PHE A 208 3.48 -4.01 -13.48
N MET A 209 4.78 -3.83 -13.71
CA MET A 209 5.46 -4.41 -14.87
C MET A 209 5.42 -5.94 -14.87
N VAL A 210 5.61 -6.57 -13.70
CA VAL A 210 5.45 -8.03 -13.57
C VAL A 210 4.02 -8.45 -13.90
N PHE A 211 3.03 -7.74 -13.36
CA PHE A 211 1.63 -7.98 -13.69
C PHE A 211 1.37 -7.84 -15.20
N ALA A 212 1.85 -6.77 -15.83
CA ALA A 212 1.75 -6.53 -17.26
C ALA A 212 2.42 -7.63 -18.09
N GLN A 213 3.60 -8.12 -17.68
CA GLN A 213 4.27 -9.27 -18.32
C GLN A 213 3.43 -10.55 -18.23
N ILE A 214 2.82 -10.82 -17.08
CA ILE A 214 1.98 -12.00 -16.86
C ILE A 214 0.69 -11.91 -17.69
N CYS A 215 0.10 -10.72 -17.78
CA CYS A 215 -1.04 -10.39 -18.64
C CYS A 215 -0.69 -10.30 -20.13
N ARG A 216 0.61 -10.27 -20.48
CA ARG A 216 1.12 -10.08 -21.84
C ARG A 216 0.68 -8.76 -22.47
N PHE A 217 0.67 -7.68 -21.69
CA PHE A 217 0.35 -6.36 -22.22
C PHE A 217 1.39 -5.90 -23.24
N PRO A 218 0.97 -5.23 -24.33
CA PRO A 218 1.90 -4.55 -25.22
C PRO A 218 2.76 -3.51 -24.49
N LYS A 219 3.94 -3.21 -25.03
CA LYS A 219 4.86 -2.21 -24.46
C LYS A 219 4.19 -0.84 -24.29
N LEU A 220 3.42 -0.41 -25.30
CA LEU A 220 2.72 0.88 -25.25
C LEU A 220 1.74 0.93 -24.08
N VAL A 221 0.90 -0.10 -23.92
CA VAL A 221 -0.07 -0.20 -22.81
C VAL A 221 0.67 -0.18 -21.47
N THR A 222 1.77 -0.94 -21.35
CA THR A 222 2.57 -0.97 -20.13
C THR A 222 3.12 0.42 -19.79
N ARG A 223 3.67 1.14 -20.77
CA ARG A 223 4.23 2.49 -20.58
C ARG A 223 3.16 3.51 -20.23
N LEU A 224 2.03 3.50 -20.96
CA LEU A 224 0.90 4.38 -20.67
C LEU A 224 0.40 4.11 -19.25
N SER A 225 0.18 2.86 -18.87
CA SER A 225 -0.24 2.53 -17.51
C SER A 225 0.78 2.94 -16.44
N LEU A 226 2.09 2.81 -16.70
CA LEU A 226 3.11 3.35 -15.78
C LEU A 226 3.06 4.87 -15.69
N LEU A 227 2.83 5.58 -16.80
CA LEU A 227 2.62 7.02 -16.80
C LEU A 227 1.39 7.38 -15.94
N PHE A 228 0.26 6.70 -16.16
CA PHE A 228 -0.95 6.83 -15.34
C PHE A 228 -0.72 6.52 -13.86
N LEU A 229 0.12 5.53 -13.55
CA LEU A 229 0.39 5.12 -12.18
C LEU A 229 1.27 6.11 -11.40
N TYR A 230 2.15 6.86 -12.07
CA TYR A 230 3.06 7.79 -11.41
C TYR A 230 2.65 9.25 -11.51
N PHE A 231 2.13 9.69 -12.66
CA PHE A 231 2.00 11.11 -12.97
C PHE A 231 0.55 11.60 -12.98
N PHE A 232 -0.43 10.69 -13.09
CA PHE A 232 -1.82 11.13 -13.17
C PHE A 232 -2.41 11.41 -11.80
N GLY A 233 -3.40 12.29 -11.78
CA GLY A 233 -4.21 12.57 -10.61
C GLY A 233 -5.66 12.74 -11.02
N ASP A 234 -6.50 13.04 -10.04
CA ASP A 234 -7.85 13.52 -10.31
C ASP A 234 -7.84 14.89 -11.03
N ILE A 235 -8.94 15.23 -11.70
CA ILE A 235 -9.11 16.53 -12.36
C ILE A 235 -9.55 17.64 -11.38
N THR A 236 -9.44 17.44 -10.07
CA THR A 236 -9.91 18.42 -9.06
C THR A 236 -9.20 19.76 -9.19
N VAL A 237 -7.99 19.78 -9.73
CA VAL A 237 -7.28 21.01 -10.08
C VAL A 237 -8.11 21.90 -11.03
N PHE A 238 -8.88 21.32 -11.96
CA PHE A 238 -9.78 22.10 -12.81
C PHE A 238 -10.98 22.66 -12.06
N LEU A 239 -11.54 21.92 -11.09
CA LEU A 239 -12.57 22.46 -10.22
C LEU A 239 -12.04 23.71 -9.50
N MET A 240 -10.81 23.66 -9.00
CA MET A 240 -10.17 24.83 -8.37
C MET A 240 -10.02 26.02 -9.32
N ILE A 241 -9.63 25.78 -10.58
CA ILE A 241 -9.54 26.83 -11.60
C ILE A 241 -10.92 27.43 -11.90
N ILE A 242 -11.95 26.58 -12.09
CA ILE A 242 -13.33 27.01 -12.35
C ILE A 242 -13.87 27.85 -11.18
N LEU A 243 -13.53 27.49 -9.95
CA LEU A 243 -13.91 28.22 -8.74
C LEU A 243 -13.07 29.49 -8.50
N GLY A 244 -12.16 29.86 -9.41
CA GLY A 244 -11.29 31.04 -9.28
C GLY A 244 -10.24 30.92 -8.18
N LYS A 245 -9.93 29.70 -7.73
CA LYS A 245 -8.97 29.42 -6.64
C LYS A 245 -7.54 29.17 -7.13
N GLY A 246 -7.33 29.15 -8.44
CA GLY A 246 -6.03 28.91 -9.07
C GLY A 246 -5.61 27.44 -9.07
N VAL A 247 -4.36 27.20 -9.45
CA VAL A 247 -3.79 25.84 -9.50
C VAL A 247 -3.26 25.46 -8.13
N ARG A 248 -3.97 24.56 -7.45
CA ARG A 248 -3.65 24.06 -6.12
C ARG A 248 -3.54 22.54 -6.14
N PHE A 249 -2.35 22.04 -5.78
CA PHE A 249 -2.05 20.60 -5.69
C PHE A 249 -2.12 20.05 -4.26
N ASP A 250 -2.43 20.92 -3.30
CA ASP A 250 -2.55 20.63 -1.86
C ASP A 250 -3.96 20.17 -1.45
N ILE A 251 -4.88 20.02 -2.41
CA ILE A 251 -6.20 19.38 -2.22
C ILE A 251 -6.16 18.01 -2.93
N PRO A 252 -5.48 17.01 -2.35
CA PRO A 252 -5.45 15.69 -2.93
C PRO A 252 -6.70 14.91 -2.59
N ILE A 253 -7.34 14.32 -3.60
CA ILE A 253 -8.40 13.32 -3.38
C ILE A 253 -7.91 11.98 -3.96
N ILE A 254 -7.22 12.04 -5.11
CA ILE A 254 -6.58 10.96 -5.87
C ILE A 254 -5.36 11.50 -6.66
N SER A 255 -4.61 12.48 -6.16
CA SER A 255 -3.36 12.86 -6.84
C SER A 255 -2.23 11.86 -6.52
N ASN A 256 -1.61 11.24 -7.53
CA ASN A 256 -0.50 10.29 -7.29
C ASN A 256 0.72 10.95 -6.60
N PHE A 257 0.78 12.29 -6.63
CA PHE A 257 1.75 13.13 -5.95
C PHE A 257 1.63 13.13 -4.42
N SER A 258 0.46 12.78 -3.88
CA SER A 258 0.19 12.80 -2.43
C SER A 258 0.06 11.42 -1.81
N PHE A 259 0.40 10.33 -2.53
CA PHE A 259 0.25 8.97 -2.02
C PHE A 259 0.95 8.70 -0.69
N TRP A 260 2.04 9.42 -0.44
CA TRP A 260 2.82 9.32 0.79
C TRP A 260 2.23 10.04 2.00
N VAL A 261 1.17 10.84 1.82
CA VAL A 261 0.34 11.29 2.95
C VAL A 261 -0.32 10.08 3.63
N SER A 262 -0.58 8.99 2.88
CA SER A 262 -1.05 7.72 3.44
C SER A 262 -0.08 6.57 3.10
N PRO A 263 1.03 6.43 3.86
CA PRO A 263 1.99 5.32 3.72
C PRO A 263 1.35 3.92 3.54
N PRO A 264 0.24 3.56 4.22
CA PRO A 264 -0.35 2.23 4.06
C PRO A 264 -0.80 1.91 2.62
N ARG A 265 -1.17 2.94 1.84
CA ARG A 265 -1.55 2.77 0.43
C ARG A 265 -0.39 2.27 -0.44
N LEU A 266 0.83 2.70 -0.15
CA LEU A 266 2.01 2.38 -0.96
C LEU A 266 2.52 0.96 -0.72
N PHE A 267 2.24 0.39 0.45
CA PHE A 267 2.40 -1.05 0.68
C PHE A 267 1.32 -1.85 -0.05
N ALA A 268 0.09 -1.36 -0.05
CA ALA A 268 -1.05 -2.07 -0.63
C ALA A 268 -0.96 -2.24 -2.16
N ILE A 269 -0.47 -1.23 -2.90
CA ILE A 269 -0.44 -1.27 -4.38
C ILE A 269 0.43 -2.42 -4.92
N PRO A 270 1.69 -2.62 -4.48
CA PRO A 270 2.49 -3.75 -4.94
C PRO A 270 1.88 -5.11 -4.57
N ILE A 271 1.32 -5.22 -3.36
CA ILE A 271 0.63 -6.42 -2.88
C ILE A 271 -0.58 -6.72 -3.77
N PHE A 272 -1.33 -5.70 -4.18
CA PHE A 272 -2.47 -5.83 -5.06
C PHE A 272 -2.08 -6.33 -6.46
N PHE A 273 -1.04 -5.77 -7.08
CA PHE A 273 -0.54 -6.25 -8.38
C PHE A 273 0.05 -7.66 -8.30
N ALA A 274 0.76 -8.00 -7.23
CA ALA A 274 1.23 -9.36 -7.00
C ALA A 274 0.07 -10.34 -6.77
N GLY A 275 -0.95 -9.95 -6.01
CA GLY A 275 -2.17 -10.74 -5.80
C GLY A 275 -2.85 -11.10 -7.13
N PHE A 276 -3.03 -10.12 -8.01
CA PHE A 276 -3.58 -10.36 -9.35
C PHE A 276 -2.67 -11.23 -10.21
N SER A 277 -1.36 -10.99 -10.17
CA SER A 277 -0.37 -11.82 -10.87
C SER A 277 -0.53 -13.30 -10.49
N PHE A 278 -0.67 -13.60 -9.20
CA PHE A 278 -0.89 -14.96 -8.72
C PHE A 278 -2.27 -15.52 -9.05
N ILE A 279 -3.35 -14.72 -9.05
CA ILE A 279 -4.67 -15.17 -9.55
C ILE A 279 -4.57 -15.60 -11.01
N ILE A 280 -3.96 -14.80 -11.88
CA ILE A 280 -3.86 -15.11 -13.31
C ILE A 280 -3.04 -16.38 -13.51
N LEU A 281 -1.91 -16.50 -12.83
CA LEU A 281 -1.08 -17.70 -12.89
C LEU A 281 -1.79 -18.91 -12.29
N TRP A 282 -2.60 -18.76 -11.25
CA TRP A 282 -3.38 -19.85 -10.67
C TRP A 282 -4.36 -20.43 -11.68
N PHE A 283 -5.11 -19.60 -12.40
CA PHE A 283 -6.02 -20.06 -13.44
C PHE A 283 -5.27 -20.64 -14.65
N ARG A 284 -4.12 -20.07 -15.01
CA ARG A 284 -3.32 -20.52 -16.16
C ARG A 284 -2.59 -21.85 -15.89
N GLU A 285 -1.95 -21.98 -14.75
CA GLU A 285 -1.14 -23.16 -14.38
C GLU A 285 -1.92 -24.20 -13.59
N LYS A 286 -3.13 -23.87 -13.11
CA LYS A 286 -4.01 -24.72 -12.30
C LYS A 286 -3.36 -25.21 -10.99
N LYS A 287 -2.34 -24.52 -10.47
CA LYS A 287 -1.66 -24.88 -9.21
C LYS A 287 -2.33 -24.21 -8.03
N LEU A 288 -2.89 -25.00 -7.12
CA LEU A 288 -3.58 -24.50 -5.92
C LEU A 288 -2.72 -23.53 -5.10
N PHE A 289 -1.42 -23.78 -4.99
CA PHE A 289 -0.53 -22.92 -4.20
C PHE A 289 -0.49 -21.46 -4.70
N LEU A 290 -0.64 -21.22 -6.01
CA LEU A 290 -0.73 -19.86 -6.55
C LEU A 290 -2.01 -19.16 -6.08
N GLY A 291 -3.13 -19.90 -6.01
CA GLY A 291 -4.37 -19.40 -5.44
C GLY A 291 -4.22 -19.06 -3.96
N LEU A 292 -3.56 -19.93 -3.18
CA LEU A 292 -3.30 -19.68 -1.75
C LEU A 292 -2.41 -18.45 -1.53
N LEU A 293 -1.37 -18.27 -2.34
CA LEU A 293 -0.55 -17.05 -2.30
C LEU A 293 -1.37 -15.80 -2.60
N SER A 294 -2.20 -15.85 -3.63
CA SER A 294 -3.09 -14.74 -3.97
C SER A 294 -4.05 -14.41 -2.81
N ALA A 295 -4.64 -15.44 -2.19
CA ALA A 295 -5.53 -15.27 -1.04
C ALA A 295 -4.83 -14.61 0.16
N ILE A 296 -3.60 -15.03 0.49
CA ILE A 296 -2.81 -14.43 1.58
C ILE A 296 -2.49 -12.96 1.27
N LEU A 297 -2.05 -12.66 0.05
CA LEU A 297 -1.74 -11.29 -0.37
C LEU A 297 -2.99 -10.40 -0.29
N PHE A 298 -4.09 -10.82 -0.91
CA PHE A 298 -5.33 -10.05 -0.92
C PHE A 298 -5.94 -9.89 0.47
N ALA A 299 -5.92 -10.94 1.31
CA ALA A 299 -6.43 -10.84 2.67
C ALA A 299 -5.60 -9.86 3.52
N SER A 300 -4.27 -9.84 3.33
CA SER A 300 -3.40 -8.89 4.04
C SER A 300 -3.74 -7.42 3.73
N LEU A 301 -4.35 -7.12 2.59
CA LEU A 301 -4.76 -5.77 2.23
C LEU A 301 -5.79 -5.19 3.21
N ILE A 302 -6.57 -6.02 3.92
CA ILE A 302 -7.46 -5.54 4.99
C ILE A 302 -6.68 -4.81 6.09
N GLY A 303 -5.52 -5.35 6.48
CA GLY A 303 -4.67 -4.73 7.50
C GLY A 303 -3.67 -3.72 6.97
N PHE A 304 -3.35 -3.73 5.67
CA PHE A 304 -2.52 -2.70 5.03
C PHE A 304 -3.33 -1.47 4.62
N LYS A 305 -4.42 -1.63 3.86
CA LYS A 305 -5.31 -0.55 3.46
C LYS A 305 -6.68 -1.13 3.09
N ILE A 306 -7.65 -0.95 3.99
CA ILE A 306 -8.96 -1.62 3.89
C ILE A 306 -9.66 -1.42 2.55
N TYR A 307 -9.54 -0.25 1.90
CA TYR A 307 -10.14 -0.02 0.58
C TYR A 307 -9.68 -1.03 -0.48
N PHE A 308 -8.39 -1.38 -0.52
CA PHE A 308 -7.88 -2.42 -1.43
C PHE A 308 -8.39 -3.81 -1.03
N GLY A 309 -8.49 -4.07 0.28
CA GLY A 309 -9.06 -5.32 0.80
C GLY A 309 -10.55 -5.50 0.45
N LEU A 310 -11.34 -4.42 0.49
CA LEU A 310 -12.76 -4.45 0.10
C LEU A 310 -12.93 -4.74 -1.39
N PHE A 311 -12.13 -4.11 -2.27
CA PHE A 311 -12.14 -4.43 -3.69
C PHE A 311 -11.73 -5.88 -3.96
N ALA A 312 -10.73 -6.39 -3.24
CA ALA A 312 -10.35 -7.78 -3.33
C ALA A 312 -11.48 -8.71 -2.84
N ALA A 313 -12.16 -8.37 -1.75
CA ALA A 313 -13.29 -9.14 -1.23
C ALA A 313 -14.45 -9.20 -2.23
N LEU A 314 -14.80 -8.09 -2.88
CA LEU A 314 -15.79 -8.07 -3.96
C LEU A 314 -15.36 -8.95 -5.14
N GLY A 315 -14.09 -8.88 -5.54
CA GLY A 315 -13.52 -9.76 -6.57
C GLY A 315 -13.63 -11.23 -6.21
N TYR A 316 -13.31 -11.60 -4.96
CA TYR A 316 -13.42 -12.97 -4.45
C TYR A 316 -14.88 -13.44 -4.34
N LEU A 317 -15.82 -12.54 -4.03
CA LEU A 317 -17.25 -12.83 -4.05
C LEU A 317 -17.70 -13.22 -5.46
N PHE A 318 -17.42 -12.40 -6.48
CA PHE A 318 -17.77 -12.74 -7.86
C PHE A 318 -17.02 -14.00 -8.36
N LEU A 319 -15.76 -14.17 -7.95
CA LEU A 319 -14.99 -15.37 -8.26
C LEU A 319 -15.63 -16.63 -7.65
N SER A 320 -16.16 -16.54 -6.44
CA SER A 320 -16.86 -17.63 -5.78
C SER A 320 -18.13 -18.04 -6.52
N LEU A 321 -18.91 -17.07 -7.00
CA LEU A 321 -20.10 -17.32 -7.83
C LEU A 321 -19.72 -17.97 -9.16
N PHE A 322 -18.64 -17.51 -9.79
CA PHE A 322 -18.12 -18.11 -11.02
C PHE A 322 -17.65 -19.55 -10.81
N ILE A 323 -16.93 -19.84 -9.71
CA ILE A 323 -16.48 -21.20 -9.39
C ILE A 323 -17.66 -22.12 -9.07
N LEU A 324 -18.68 -21.61 -8.35
CA LEU A 324 -19.92 -22.34 -8.08
C LEU A 324 -20.62 -22.73 -9.39
N TYR A 325 -20.75 -21.78 -10.31
CA TYR A 325 -21.30 -22.01 -11.65
C TYR A 325 -20.49 -23.05 -12.43
N LYS A 326 -19.16 -23.01 -12.36
CA LYS A 326 -18.26 -23.98 -13.01
C LYS A 326 -18.11 -25.31 -12.27
N LYS A 327 -18.69 -25.46 -11.07
CA LYS A 327 -18.62 -26.67 -10.21
C LYS A 327 -17.18 -27.12 -9.89
N ASP A 328 -16.24 -26.18 -9.82
CA ASP A 328 -14.82 -26.47 -9.58
C ASP A 328 -14.46 -26.29 -8.11
N TYR A 329 -14.99 -27.17 -7.26
CA TYR A 329 -15.05 -26.93 -5.82
C TYR A 329 -13.68 -26.80 -5.12
N LEU A 330 -12.62 -27.40 -5.68
CA LEU A 330 -11.26 -27.25 -5.16
C LEU A 330 -10.77 -25.80 -5.19
N LYS A 331 -11.32 -24.97 -6.09
CA LYS A 331 -11.00 -23.54 -6.15
C LYS A 331 -11.64 -22.71 -5.05
N PHE A 332 -12.52 -23.29 -4.21
CA PHE A 332 -12.99 -22.62 -3.00
C PHE A 332 -11.94 -22.56 -1.89
N ILE A 333 -10.91 -23.42 -1.89
CA ILE A 333 -9.91 -23.46 -0.80
C ILE A 333 -9.23 -22.08 -0.64
N PRO A 334 -8.72 -21.42 -1.70
CA PRO A 334 -8.19 -20.07 -1.56
C PRO A 334 -9.22 -19.01 -1.15
N ILE A 335 -10.49 -19.18 -1.51
CA ILE A 335 -11.56 -18.24 -1.13
C ILE A 335 -11.84 -18.34 0.37
N ILE A 336 -11.93 -19.56 0.90
CA ILE A 336 -12.10 -19.81 2.34
C ILE A 336 -10.90 -19.25 3.09
N LEU A 337 -9.66 -19.52 2.62
CA LEU A 337 -8.46 -18.97 3.24
C LEU A 337 -8.46 -17.44 3.26
N PHE A 338 -8.83 -16.80 2.14
CA PHE A 338 -8.98 -15.35 2.06
C PHE A 338 -9.97 -14.83 3.11
N GLY A 339 -11.16 -15.45 3.20
CA GLY A 339 -12.20 -15.07 4.16
C GLY A 339 -11.73 -15.22 5.61
N LEU A 340 -11.08 -16.33 5.95
CA LEU A 340 -10.56 -16.58 7.30
C LEU A 340 -9.50 -15.57 7.70
N ILE A 341 -8.48 -15.34 6.86
CA ILE A 341 -7.40 -14.38 7.18
C ILE A 341 -7.97 -12.96 7.26
N SER A 342 -8.85 -12.57 6.32
CA SER A 342 -9.47 -11.24 6.31
C SER A 342 -10.31 -11.02 7.57
N PHE A 343 -11.11 -12.02 7.96
CA PHE A 343 -11.89 -11.99 9.18
C PHE A 343 -11.00 -11.86 10.41
N LEU A 344 -9.93 -12.66 10.53
CA LEU A 344 -9.02 -12.59 11.68
C LEU A 344 -8.34 -11.23 11.78
N LEU A 345 -7.79 -10.71 10.68
CA LEU A 345 -7.14 -9.40 10.65
C LEU A 345 -8.11 -8.27 11.02
N PHE A 346 -9.33 -8.31 10.50
CA PHE A 346 -10.35 -7.32 10.83
C PHE A 346 -10.81 -7.46 12.28
N TYR A 347 -11.31 -8.63 12.65
CA TYR A 347 -11.96 -8.88 13.94
C TYR A 347 -11.04 -8.57 15.12
N VAL A 348 -9.78 -9.01 15.09
CA VAL A 348 -8.87 -8.86 16.22
C VAL A 348 -8.60 -7.39 16.56
N VAL A 349 -8.49 -6.52 15.55
CA VAL A 349 -8.22 -5.08 15.75
C VAL A 349 -9.51 -4.28 15.94
N ASN A 350 -10.65 -4.81 15.47
CA ASN A 350 -11.93 -4.10 15.47
C ASN A 350 -12.90 -4.57 16.56
N ARG A 351 -12.51 -5.53 17.41
CA ARG A 351 -13.37 -6.05 18.46
C ARG A 351 -13.71 -4.95 19.47
N GLY A 352 -15.00 -4.60 19.56
CA GLY A 352 -15.50 -3.61 20.52
C GLY A 352 -15.42 -2.15 20.05
N SER A 353 -15.00 -1.89 18.80
CA SER A 353 -14.84 -0.53 18.25
C SER A 353 -16.14 0.13 17.75
N GLY A 354 -17.30 -0.48 18.02
CA GLY A 354 -18.61 -0.03 17.51
C GLY A 354 -19.09 -0.78 16.27
N GLY A 355 -20.18 -0.29 15.67
CA GLY A 355 -20.85 -0.90 14.52
C GLY A 355 -20.74 -0.08 13.24
N LEU A 356 -21.28 -0.61 12.14
CA LEU A 356 -21.41 0.14 10.89
C LEU A 356 -22.51 1.21 11.07
N ILE A 357 -22.12 2.48 10.90
CA ILE A 357 -23.06 3.59 10.88
C ILE A 357 -23.30 3.93 9.41
N PHE A 358 -24.57 3.93 8.99
CA PHE A 358 -24.91 4.39 7.66
C PHE A 358 -24.76 5.92 7.62
N THR A 359 -23.74 6.40 6.90
CA THR A 359 -23.45 7.84 6.77
C THR A 359 -24.03 8.44 5.49
N TYR A 360 -25.04 7.82 4.87
CA TYR A 360 -25.67 8.31 3.64
C TYR A 360 -24.65 8.70 2.55
N PHE A 361 -24.72 9.91 2.03
CA PHE A 361 -23.87 10.47 0.99
C PHE A 361 -22.69 11.30 1.56
N TRP A 362 -22.34 11.11 2.83
CA TRP A 362 -21.28 11.85 3.54
C TRP A 362 -19.97 12.03 2.75
N ARG A 363 -19.57 11.03 1.96
CA ARG A 363 -18.37 11.11 1.11
C ARG A 363 -18.48 12.23 0.06
N PHE A 364 -19.65 12.39 -0.53
CA PHE A 364 -19.94 13.38 -1.57
C PHE A 364 -20.19 14.76 -0.96
N GLU A 365 -20.92 14.80 0.16
CA GLU A 365 -21.13 16.02 0.97
C GLU A 365 -19.79 16.62 1.41
N ASN A 366 -18.92 15.82 2.04
CA ASN A 366 -17.59 16.26 2.49
C ASN A 366 -16.70 16.73 1.34
N PHE A 367 -16.81 16.08 0.17
CA PHE A 367 -16.03 16.49 -0.99
C PHE A 367 -16.37 17.92 -1.38
N VAL A 368 -17.66 18.26 -1.42
CA VAL A 368 -18.13 19.60 -1.79
C VAL A 368 -17.88 20.60 -0.66
N ALA A 369 -18.18 20.21 0.58
CA ALA A 369 -18.06 21.07 1.76
C ALA A 369 -16.63 21.24 2.27
N GLN A 370 -15.63 20.62 1.64
CA GLN A 370 -14.25 20.77 2.10
C GLN A 370 -13.77 22.23 1.98
N PRO A 371 -12.93 22.72 2.92
CA PRO A 371 -12.48 24.11 2.93
C PRO A 371 -11.77 24.54 1.64
N GLY A 372 -11.17 23.60 0.91
CA GLY A 372 -10.45 23.89 -0.33
C GLY A 372 -11.33 24.46 -1.45
N PHE A 373 -12.62 24.10 -1.51
CA PHE A 373 -13.53 24.57 -2.57
C PHE A 373 -14.36 25.78 -2.15
N GLU A 374 -14.52 26.03 -0.85
CA GLU A 374 -15.40 27.07 -0.30
C GLU A 374 -16.86 26.96 -0.81
N LEU A 375 -17.30 25.75 -1.15
CA LEU A 375 -18.67 25.47 -1.58
C LEU A 375 -19.62 25.13 -0.41
N THR A 376 -19.24 25.51 0.81
CA THR A 376 -20.02 25.25 2.04
C THR A 376 -21.44 25.82 1.98
N ASN A 377 -21.65 26.89 1.22
CA ASN A 377 -22.99 27.46 0.98
C ASN A 377 -23.94 26.48 0.28
N LEU A 378 -23.44 25.59 -0.57
CA LEU A 378 -24.27 24.57 -1.20
C LEU A 378 -24.78 23.58 -0.15
N GLU A 379 -23.91 23.17 0.78
CA GLU A 379 -24.25 22.24 1.85
C GLU A 379 -25.23 22.88 2.85
N LEU A 380 -25.02 24.15 3.19
CA LEU A 380 -25.96 24.92 4.00
C LEU A 380 -27.34 25.00 3.32
N ALA A 381 -27.40 25.23 2.01
CA ALA A 381 -28.66 25.26 1.28
C ALA A 381 -29.37 23.89 1.30
N ARG A 382 -28.64 22.80 1.10
CA ARG A 382 -29.18 21.43 1.24
C ARG A 382 -29.76 21.20 2.63
N TYR A 383 -29.04 21.62 3.69
CA TYR A 383 -29.50 21.49 5.07
C TYR A 383 -30.78 22.29 5.36
N VAL A 384 -30.91 23.50 4.80
CA VAL A 384 -32.15 24.29 4.89
C VAL A 384 -33.33 23.56 4.23
N TYR A 385 -33.13 22.99 3.03
CA TYR A 385 -34.18 22.22 2.36
C TYR A 385 -34.55 20.94 3.10
N LEU A 386 -33.57 20.28 3.74
CA LEU A 386 -33.81 19.12 4.58
C LEU A 386 -34.70 19.47 5.78
N ASN A 387 -34.38 20.56 6.48
CA ASN A 387 -35.19 21.03 7.62
C ASN A 387 -36.58 21.51 7.21
N ALA A 388 -36.73 22.02 5.99
CA ALA A 388 -38.03 22.40 5.42
C ALA A 388 -38.84 21.20 4.89
N GLY A 389 -38.34 19.96 5.00
CA GLY A 389 -38.99 18.76 4.47
C GLY A 389 -39.04 18.68 2.94
N ASN A 390 -38.24 19.49 2.24
CA ASN A 390 -38.21 19.53 0.78
C ASN A 390 -37.23 18.49 0.21
N TYR A 391 -37.61 17.22 0.28
CA TYR A 391 -36.78 16.10 -0.15
C TYR A 391 -36.43 16.11 -1.64
N LEU A 392 -37.27 16.70 -2.49
CA LEU A 392 -36.96 16.86 -3.91
C LEU A 392 -35.71 17.73 -4.10
N LYS A 393 -35.67 18.89 -3.42
CA LYS A 393 -34.50 19.77 -3.46
C LYS A 393 -33.28 19.10 -2.84
N VAL A 394 -33.42 18.40 -1.72
CA VAL A 394 -32.32 17.61 -1.12
C VAL A 394 -31.77 16.61 -2.14
N GLY A 395 -32.63 15.82 -2.79
CA GLY A 395 -32.21 14.84 -3.80
C GLY A 395 -31.49 15.48 -4.99
N MET A 396 -31.89 16.68 -5.41
CA MET A 396 -31.17 17.42 -6.47
C MET A 396 -29.73 17.79 -6.04
N TYR A 397 -29.54 18.25 -4.80
CA TYR A 397 -28.21 18.55 -4.27
C TYR A 397 -27.36 17.28 -4.13
N GLU A 398 -27.92 16.17 -3.65
CA GLU A 398 -27.20 14.90 -3.55
C GLU A 398 -26.70 14.42 -4.91
N VAL A 399 -27.58 14.43 -5.92
CA VAL A 399 -27.20 14.06 -7.30
C VAL A 399 -26.11 15.01 -7.81
N PHE A 400 -26.22 16.31 -7.54
CA PHE A 400 -25.21 17.28 -7.93
C PHE A 400 -23.85 17.02 -7.26
N TYR A 401 -23.82 16.70 -5.96
CA TYR A 401 -22.59 16.39 -5.24
C TYR A 401 -21.94 15.11 -5.76
N VAL A 402 -22.76 14.08 -6.02
CA VAL A 402 -22.30 12.83 -6.65
C VAL A 402 -21.67 13.13 -8.02
N LEU A 403 -22.33 13.93 -8.87
CA LEU A 403 -21.80 14.29 -10.18
C LEU A 403 -20.48 15.04 -10.09
N ILE A 404 -20.37 16.07 -9.22
CA ILE A 404 -19.12 16.79 -8.99
C ILE A 404 -18.04 15.79 -8.54
N TYR A 405 -18.31 14.97 -7.53
CA TYR A 405 -17.33 14.00 -7.03
C TYR A 405 -16.84 13.07 -8.15
N PHE A 406 -17.75 12.49 -8.94
CA PHE A 406 -17.36 11.54 -9.97
C PHE A 406 -16.59 12.18 -11.12
N ILE A 407 -17.10 13.31 -11.64
CA ILE A 407 -16.44 14.06 -12.71
C ILE A 407 -15.05 14.47 -12.25
N PHE A 408 -14.94 15.08 -11.06
CA PHE A 408 -13.69 15.68 -10.65
C PHE A 408 -12.69 14.69 -10.03
N SER A 409 -13.15 13.66 -9.32
CA SER A 409 -12.27 12.64 -8.72
C SER A 409 -11.79 11.59 -9.74
N PHE A 410 -12.64 11.20 -10.70
CA PHE A 410 -12.31 10.13 -11.66
C PHE A 410 -12.13 10.60 -13.09
N GLY A 411 -12.41 11.87 -13.39
CA GLY A 411 -11.97 12.48 -14.63
C GLY A 411 -10.44 12.42 -14.74
N VAL A 412 -9.95 12.36 -15.98
CA VAL A 412 -8.52 12.22 -16.27
C VAL A 412 -8.05 13.46 -17.04
N ILE A 413 -7.01 14.14 -16.56
CA ILE A 413 -6.32 15.21 -17.32
C ILE A 413 -5.25 14.56 -18.20
N ASN A 414 -5.23 14.88 -19.49
CA ASN A 414 -4.06 14.67 -20.34
C ASN A 414 -3.34 16.04 -20.44
N PHE A 415 -2.13 16.15 -19.89
CA PHE A 415 -1.29 17.35 -20.02
C PHE A 415 -0.33 17.20 -21.20
#